data_AF-A0A2G6IT86-F1
#
_entry.id   AF-A0A2G6IT86-F1
#
_cell.length_a   1.000
_cell.length_b   1.000
_cell.length_c   1.000
_cell.angle_alpha   90.00
_cell.angle_beta   90.00
_cell.angle_gamma   90.00
#
_symmetry.space_group_name_H-M   'P 1'
#
loop_
_entity.id
_entity.type
_entity.pdbx_description
1 polymer ?
#
loop_
_entity_poly.entity_id
_entity_poly.type
_entity_poly.pdbx_seq_one_letter_code
_entity_poly.pdbx_strand_id
1 'polypeptide(L)'
;MIEIRTLADDHPDLAHSPLLRGALLTLHYAQEHGSIGLTQTKAFKRAFVHWAVENFDWPGKSAEEMFRYNKVINEYEFAPLEVLHFLLISLRLGRHFKGEFRLTRRGANLAQAPGRLFAELIPYFVFQVDHASYARFDD
;
A
#
# COMPACT_ATOMS: atom_id res chain seq x y z
N MET A 1 -17.35 -7.66 -18.84
CA MET A 1 -16.90 -7.12 -17.54
C MET A 1 -16.46 -8.32 -16.73
N ILE A 2 -15.20 -8.36 -16.26
CA ILE A 2 -14.73 -9.47 -15.41
C ILE A 2 -15.26 -9.20 -14.01
N GLU A 3 -16.15 -10.06 -13.51
CA GLU A 3 -16.64 -9.97 -12.14
C GLU A 3 -15.65 -10.62 -11.19
N ILE A 4 -15.10 -9.84 -10.26
CA ILE A 4 -14.20 -10.34 -9.22
C ILE A 4 -15.07 -10.81 -8.06
N ARG A 5 -15.00 -12.10 -7.75
CA ARG A 5 -15.74 -12.70 -6.64
C ARG A 5 -15.24 -12.12 -5.32
N THR A 6 -16.15 -11.59 -4.51
CA THR A 6 -15.85 -11.17 -3.15
C THR A 6 -15.57 -12.38 -2.27
N LEU A 7 -14.49 -12.33 -1.50
CA LEU A 7 -14.13 -13.33 -0.51
C LEU A 7 -14.61 -12.88 0.88
N ALA A 8 -14.91 -13.84 1.75
CA ALA A 8 -15.16 -13.56 3.16
C ALA A 8 -13.89 -13.04 3.84
N ASP A 9 -14.05 -12.27 4.93
CA ASP A 9 -12.92 -11.63 5.62
C ASP A 9 -11.92 -12.63 6.23
N ASP A 10 -12.36 -13.86 6.51
CA ASP A 10 -11.57 -14.98 7.04
C ASP A 10 -11.12 -15.98 5.96
N HIS A 11 -11.33 -15.67 4.68
CA HIS A 11 -10.99 -16.58 3.60
C HIS A 11 -9.47 -16.79 3.50
N PRO A 12 -8.96 -18.05 3.50
CA PRO A 12 -7.53 -18.34 3.59
C PRO A 12 -6.73 -17.74 2.43
N ASP A 13 -7.30 -17.71 1.22
CA ASP A 13 -6.61 -17.18 0.03
C ASP A 13 -6.21 -15.71 0.13
N LEU A 14 -6.87 -14.92 0.99
CA LEU A 14 -6.50 -13.52 1.23
C LEU A 14 -5.04 -13.39 1.73
N ALA A 15 -4.54 -14.40 2.46
CA ALA A 15 -3.17 -14.42 2.97
C ALA A 15 -2.10 -14.46 1.86
N HIS A 16 -2.46 -14.89 0.66
CA HIS A 16 -1.55 -14.97 -0.48
C HIS A 16 -1.38 -13.65 -1.23
N SER A 17 -2.14 -12.60 -0.88
CA SER A 17 -2.03 -11.29 -1.54
C SER A 17 -1.06 -10.36 -0.79
N PRO A 18 0.17 -10.13 -1.31
CA PRO A 18 1.10 -9.20 -0.68
C PRO A 18 0.59 -7.76 -0.73
N LEU A 19 -0.17 -7.41 -1.77
CA LEU A 19 -0.77 -6.08 -1.90
C LEU A 19 -1.83 -5.83 -0.83
N LEU A 20 -2.70 -6.82 -0.55
CA LEU A 20 -3.66 -6.74 0.54
C LEU A 20 -2.96 -6.64 1.90
N ARG A 21 -1.95 -7.49 2.14
CA ARG A 21 -1.17 -7.48 3.38
C ARG A 21 -0.53 -6.11 3.62
N GLY A 22 0.16 -5.56 2.63
CA GLY A 22 0.75 -4.22 2.72
C GLY A 22 -0.28 -3.12 2.98
N ALA A 23 -1.45 -3.20 2.34
CA ALA A 23 -2.56 -2.27 2.56
C ALA A 23 -3.07 -2.33 4.01
N LEU A 24 -3.38 -3.53 4.51
CA LEU A 24 -3.84 -3.72 5.89
C LEU A 24 -2.81 -3.21 6.89
N LEU A 25 -1.53 -3.59 6.73
CA LEU A 25 -0.45 -3.12 7.59
C LEU A 25 -0.33 -1.59 7.60
N THR A 26 -0.40 -0.95 6.44
CA THR A 26 -0.34 0.52 6.34
C THR A 26 -1.54 1.19 7.00
N LEU A 27 -2.74 0.66 6.77
CA LEU A 27 -3.96 1.21 7.35
C LEU A 27 -3.95 1.03 8.89
N HIS A 28 -3.59 -0.14 9.39
CA HIS A 28 -3.46 -0.39 10.83
C HIS A 28 -2.39 0.50 11.47
N TYR A 29 -1.22 0.63 10.85
CA TYR A 29 -0.18 1.52 11.36
C TYR A 29 -0.70 2.95 11.51
N ALA A 30 -1.37 3.48 10.48
CA ALA A 30 -1.95 4.82 10.53
C ALA A 30 -3.08 4.94 11.56
N GLN A 31 -3.83 3.87 11.83
CA GLN A 31 -4.87 3.84 12.85
C GLN A 31 -4.26 3.86 14.27
N GLU A 32 -3.22 3.08 14.50
CA GLU A 32 -2.54 2.96 15.80
C GLU A 32 -1.73 4.22 16.16
N HIS A 33 -1.03 4.80 15.18
CA HIS A 33 -0.17 5.97 15.37
C HIS A 33 -0.88 7.29 15.06
N GLY A 34 -2.15 7.23 14.65
CA GLY A 34 -2.99 8.36 14.25
C GLY A 34 -2.69 8.95 12.86
N SER A 35 -1.44 8.88 12.40
CA SER A 35 -1.04 9.28 11.06
C SER A 35 0.33 8.72 10.67
N ILE A 36 0.71 8.87 9.41
CA ILE A 36 2.07 8.58 8.92
C ILE A 36 2.67 9.87 8.38
N GLY A 37 3.86 10.25 8.82
CA GLY A 37 4.51 11.47 8.34
C GLY A 37 4.89 11.39 6.85
N LEU A 38 4.74 12.51 6.14
CA LEU A 38 5.11 12.66 4.74
C LEU A 38 6.27 13.66 4.56
N THR A 39 7.00 13.52 3.46
CA THR A 39 7.97 14.50 2.97
C THR A 39 7.26 15.69 2.33
N GLN A 40 8.02 16.72 1.93
CA GLN A 40 7.48 17.85 1.16
C GLN A 40 6.91 17.43 -0.20
N THR A 41 7.47 16.39 -0.81
CA THR A 41 6.98 15.78 -2.06
C THR A 41 5.83 14.81 -1.83
N LYS A 42 5.28 14.74 -0.61
CA LYS A 42 4.19 13.85 -0.19
C LYS A 42 4.53 12.37 -0.23
N ALA A 43 5.81 12.02 -0.24
CA ALA A 43 6.25 10.64 -0.05
C ALA A 43 6.21 10.25 1.43
N PHE A 44 6.06 8.98 1.77
CA PHE A 44 6.19 8.51 3.16
C PHE A 44 7.58 8.80 3.71
N LYS A 45 7.64 9.26 4.96
CA LYS A 45 8.92 9.47 5.64
C LYS A 45 9.64 8.15 5.83
N ARG A 46 10.97 8.23 5.77
CA ARG A 46 11.90 7.09 5.90
C ARG A 46 11.64 6.16 7.09
N ALA A 47 11.20 6.70 8.23
CA ALA A 47 10.86 5.88 9.40
C ALA A 47 9.75 4.87 9.09
N PHE A 48 8.70 5.29 8.38
CA PHE A 48 7.64 4.39 7.95
C PHE A 48 8.09 3.48 6.79
N VAL A 49 8.90 3.99 5.85
CA VAL A 49 9.44 3.17 4.76
C VAL A 49 10.26 2.00 5.32
N HIS A 50 11.11 2.25 6.31
CA HIS A 50 11.90 1.21 6.97
C HIS A 50 11.00 0.17 7.63
N TRP A 51 10.02 0.62 8.39
CA TRP A 51 9.02 -0.26 9.00
C TRP A 51 8.27 -1.10 7.94
N ALA A 52 7.86 -0.49 6.82
CA ALA A 52 7.16 -1.19 5.76
C ALA A 52 8.03 -2.28 5.11
N VAL A 53 9.32 -2.00 4.85
CA VAL A 53 10.28 -2.98 4.32
C VAL A 53 10.43 -4.18 5.26
N GLU A 54 10.42 -3.95 6.58
CA GLU A 54 10.54 -5.00 7.59
C GLU A 54 9.27 -5.83 7.77
N ASN A 55 8.08 -5.25 7.55
CA ASN A 55 6.80 -5.87 7.92
C ASN A 55 5.97 -6.36 6.72
N PHE A 56 6.18 -5.83 5.51
CA PHE A 56 5.35 -6.20 4.36
C PHE A 56 5.58 -7.64 3.89
N ASP A 57 6.76 -8.20 4.18
CA ASP A 57 7.19 -9.51 3.68
C ASP A 57 6.95 -9.61 2.16
N TRP A 58 7.47 -8.63 1.42
CA TRP A 58 7.19 -8.53 -0.02
C TRP A 58 8.06 -9.52 -0.80
N PRO A 59 7.48 -10.35 -1.70
CA PRO A 59 8.24 -11.34 -2.46
C PRO A 59 9.40 -10.70 -3.25
N GLY A 60 10.63 -11.20 -3.03
CA GLY A 60 11.85 -10.72 -3.69
C GLY A 60 12.31 -9.32 -3.27
N LYS A 61 11.76 -8.77 -2.19
CA LYS A 61 12.15 -7.49 -1.58
C LYS A 61 12.18 -7.60 -0.06
N SER A 62 12.81 -8.66 0.46
CA SER A 62 12.99 -8.83 1.90
C SER A 62 13.84 -7.70 2.49
N ALA A 63 13.71 -7.44 3.79
CA ALA A 63 14.55 -6.45 4.47
C ALA A 63 16.05 -6.73 4.29
N GLU A 64 16.45 -8.01 4.32
CA GLU A 64 17.84 -8.41 4.09
C GLU A 64 18.33 -7.99 2.69
N GLU A 65 17.54 -8.28 1.65
CA GLU A 65 17.90 -7.92 0.27
C GLU A 65 17.92 -6.40 0.09
N MET A 66 16.90 -5.73 0.59
CA MET A 66 16.71 -4.29 0.42
C MET A 66 17.80 -3.49 1.15
N PHE A 67 18.19 -3.90 2.36
CA PHE A 67 19.19 -3.19 3.16
C PHE A 67 20.64 -3.68 2.95
N ARG A 68 20.86 -4.67 2.06
CA ARG A 68 22.19 -5.27 1.82
C ARG A 68 23.26 -4.24 1.47
N TYR A 69 22.93 -3.27 0.61
CA TYR A 69 23.88 -2.25 0.14
C TYR A 69 23.55 -0.85 0.66
N ASN A 70 22.27 -0.58 0.97
CA ASN A 70 21.80 0.73 1.42
C ASN A 70 21.13 0.60 2.79
N LYS A 71 21.69 1.23 3.83
CA LYS A 71 21.05 1.31 5.17
C LYS A 71 19.82 2.23 5.22
N VAL A 72 19.48 2.80 4.08
CA VAL A 72 18.62 3.96 3.89
C VAL A 72 17.79 3.68 2.67
N ILE A 73 16.48 3.61 2.83
CA ILE A 73 15.56 3.39 1.72
C ILE A 73 14.47 4.45 1.81
N ASN A 74 14.21 5.13 0.71
CA ASN A 74 13.07 6.01 0.54
C ASN A 74 11.93 5.31 -0.22
N GLU A 75 10.76 5.92 -0.30
CA GLU A 75 9.57 5.28 -0.90
C GLU A 75 9.78 4.87 -2.37
N TYR A 76 10.45 5.70 -3.18
CA TYR A 76 10.72 5.40 -4.59
C TYR A 76 11.71 4.25 -4.79
N GLU A 77 12.51 3.93 -3.76
CA GLU A 77 13.40 2.76 -3.76
C GLU A 77 12.65 1.49 -3.34
N PHE A 78 11.45 1.62 -2.77
CA PHE A 78 10.57 0.52 -2.40
C PHE A 78 9.23 0.62 -3.15
N ALA A 79 9.29 0.36 -4.46
CA ALA A 79 8.15 0.40 -5.40
C ALA A 79 6.83 -0.21 -4.88
N PRO A 80 6.80 -1.33 -4.13
CA PRO A 80 5.54 -1.84 -3.57
C PRO A 80 4.81 -0.82 -2.70
N LEU A 81 5.53 -0.06 -1.89
CA LEU A 81 4.96 0.96 -1.04
C LEU A 81 4.50 2.18 -1.84
N GLU A 82 5.25 2.60 -2.85
CA GLU A 82 4.86 3.69 -3.76
C GLU A 82 3.52 3.40 -4.44
N VAL A 83 3.40 2.20 -5.04
CA VAL A 83 2.15 1.73 -5.68
C VAL A 83 1.02 1.68 -4.65
N LEU A 84 1.29 1.13 -3.46
CA LEU A 84 0.28 1.05 -2.42
C LEU A 84 -0.21 2.43 -1.98
N HIS A 85 0.71 3.38 -1.76
CA HIS A 85 0.37 4.75 -1.39
C HIS A 85 -0.55 5.39 -2.43
N PHE A 86 -0.22 5.25 -3.71
CA PHE A 86 -1.05 5.71 -4.81
C PHE A 86 -2.45 5.10 -4.75
N LEU A 87 -2.57 3.78 -4.57
CA LEU A 87 -3.86 3.09 -4.50
C LEU A 87 -4.71 3.57 -3.31
N LEU A 88 -4.11 3.71 -2.12
CA LEU A 88 -4.80 4.16 -0.92
C LEU A 88 -5.35 5.59 -1.06
N ILE A 89 -4.64 6.46 -1.78
CA ILE A 89 -5.10 7.83 -2.06
C ILE A 89 -6.18 7.82 -3.14
N SER A 90 -5.98 7.11 -4.25
CA SER A 90 -6.93 7.01 -5.36
C SER A 90 -8.28 6.44 -4.92
N LEU A 91 -8.27 5.42 -4.06
CA LEU A 91 -9.46 4.82 -3.46
C LEU A 91 -10.02 5.62 -2.27
N ARG A 92 -9.40 6.76 -1.92
CA ARG A 92 -9.80 7.63 -0.79
C ARG A 92 -9.84 6.88 0.56
N LEU A 93 -8.94 5.92 0.75
CA LEU A 93 -8.75 5.19 2.01
C LEU A 93 -7.86 5.96 2.96
N GLY A 94 -6.89 6.69 2.42
CA GLY A 94 -6.16 7.74 3.11
C GLY A 94 -6.30 9.08 2.43
N ARG A 95 -5.72 10.10 3.05
CA ARG A 95 -5.56 11.43 2.48
C ARG A 95 -4.29 12.07 2.98
N HIS A 96 -3.71 12.94 2.15
CA HIS A 96 -2.66 13.85 2.59
C HIS A 96 -3.29 15.03 3.32
N PHE A 97 -2.83 15.30 4.54
CA PHE A 97 -3.27 16.42 5.35
C PHE A 97 -2.10 16.96 6.19
N LYS A 98 -1.75 18.23 5.99
CA LYS A 98 -0.69 18.94 6.74
C LYS A 98 0.64 18.16 6.87
N GLY A 99 1.10 17.57 5.77
CA GLY A 99 2.37 16.81 5.76
C GLY A 99 2.27 15.42 6.38
N GLU A 100 1.05 14.88 6.53
CA GLU A 100 0.80 13.54 7.04
C GLU A 100 -0.19 12.80 6.14
N PHE A 101 -0.06 11.48 6.09
CA PHE A 101 -1.09 10.58 5.60
C PHE A 101 -2.00 10.22 6.77
N ARG A 102 -3.30 10.47 6.60
CA ARG A 102 -4.31 10.17 7.59
C ARG A 102 -5.39 9.29 6.99
N LEU A 103 -5.90 8.36 7.78
CA LEU A 103 -7.03 7.53 7.37
C LEU A 103 -8.27 8.38 7.16
N THR A 104 -9.06 7.99 6.17
CA THR A 104 -10.46 8.39 6.09
C THR A 104 -11.31 7.44 6.94
N ARG A 105 -12.55 7.84 7.24
CA ARG A 105 -13.51 6.93 7.91
C ARG A 105 -13.71 5.64 7.11
N ARG A 106 -13.70 5.73 5.77
CA ARG A 106 -13.79 4.58 4.87
C ARG A 106 -12.56 3.68 5.02
N GLY A 107 -11.35 4.26 4.99
CA GLY A 107 -10.11 3.50 5.18
C GLY A 107 -10.06 2.77 6.52
N ALA A 108 -10.46 3.43 7.61
CA ALA A 108 -10.54 2.80 8.93
C ALA A 108 -11.53 1.63 8.98
N ASN A 109 -12.69 1.75 8.33
CA ASN A 109 -13.66 0.66 8.26
C ASN A 109 -13.12 -0.53 7.42
N LEU A 110 -12.49 -0.26 6.27
CA LEU A 110 -11.95 -1.30 5.40
C LEU A 110 -10.69 -1.99 5.96
N ALA A 111 -9.95 -1.31 6.84
CA ALA A 111 -8.86 -1.94 7.59
C ALA A 111 -9.36 -3.13 8.44
N GLN A 112 -10.64 -3.14 8.82
CA GLN A 112 -11.26 -4.19 9.61
C GLN A 112 -12.05 -5.20 8.75
N ALA A 113 -11.98 -5.09 7.42
CA ALA A 113 -12.72 -5.95 6.49
C ALA A 113 -11.82 -6.37 5.30
N PRO A 114 -10.86 -7.30 5.52
CA PRO A 114 -9.89 -7.74 4.52
C PRO A 114 -10.51 -8.18 3.18
N GLY A 115 -11.63 -8.91 3.19
CA GLY A 115 -12.29 -9.40 1.99
C GLY A 115 -12.91 -8.25 1.18
N ARG A 116 -13.50 -7.26 1.86
CA ARG A 116 -14.00 -6.04 1.22
C ARG A 116 -12.88 -5.17 0.69
N LEU A 117 -11.81 -4.97 1.47
CA LEU A 117 -10.64 -4.24 1.03
C LEU A 117 -10.02 -4.88 -0.22
N PHE A 118 -9.88 -6.21 -0.25
CA PHE A 118 -9.40 -6.95 -1.41
C PHE A 118 -10.28 -6.72 -2.64
N ALA A 119 -11.61 -6.81 -2.48
CA ALA A 119 -12.58 -6.64 -3.55
C ALA A 119 -12.61 -5.22 -4.13
N GLU A 120 -12.11 -4.21 -3.42
CA GLU A 120 -11.96 -2.85 -3.96
C GLU A 120 -10.55 -2.59 -4.50
N LEU A 121 -9.53 -3.04 -3.76
CA LEU A 121 -8.13 -2.75 -4.04
C LEU A 121 -7.63 -3.47 -5.30
N ILE A 122 -7.89 -4.78 -5.40
CA ILE A 122 -7.33 -5.60 -6.47
C ILE A 122 -7.93 -5.24 -7.83
N PRO A 123 -9.26 -5.10 -7.98
CA PRO A 123 -9.83 -4.73 -9.28
C PRO A 123 -9.38 -3.34 -9.73
N TYR A 124 -9.26 -2.39 -8.80
CA TYR A 124 -8.71 -1.07 -9.12
C TYR A 124 -7.27 -1.20 -9.62
N PHE A 125 -6.43 -1.95 -8.90
CA PHE A 125 -5.05 -2.20 -9.30
C PHE A 125 -4.97 -2.82 -10.71
N VAL A 126 -5.70 -3.91 -10.98
CA VAL A 126 -5.57 -4.67 -12.23
C VAL A 126 -6.20 -3.96 -13.43
N PHE A 127 -7.32 -3.23 -13.23
CA PHE A 127 -8.12 -2.73 -14.36
C PHE A 127 -8.11 -1.20 -14.51
N GLN A 128 -7.71 -0.45 -13.50
CA GLN A 128 -7.78 1.02 -13.52
C GLN A 128 -6.42 1.70 -13.40
N VAL A 129 -5.39 0.98 -13.00
CA VAL A 129 -4.02 1.51 -13.01
C VAL A 129 -3.45 1.39 -14.41
N ASP A 130 -2.89 2.50 -14.90
CA ASP A 130 -2.05 2.46 -16.09
C ASP A 130 -0.71 1.82 -15.73
N HIS A 131 -0.57 0.52 -16.04
CA HIS A 131 0.66 -0.22 -15.81
C HIS A 131 1.78 0.13 -16.80
N ALA A 132 1.48 0.90 -17.84
CA ALA A 132 2.46 1.40 -18.80
C ALA A 132 2.99 2.80 -18.43
N SER A 133 2.56 3.41 -17.31
CA SER A 133 2.94 4.77 -16.95
C SER A 133 4.46 4.99 -16.74
N TYR A 134 5.22 3.92 -16.51
CA TYR A 134 6.68 3.94 -16.41
C TYR A 134 7.39 3.33 -17.64
N ALA A 135 6.63 2.91 -18.66
CA ALA A 135 7.19 2.46 -19.91
C ALA A 135 7.89 3.66 -20.59
N ARG A 136 9.08 3.41 -21.12
CA ARG A 136 9.84 4.40 -21.91
C ARG A 136 9.40 4.46 -23.37
N PHE A 137 8.30 3.79 -23.71
CA PHE A 137 7.77 3.75 -25.06
C PHE A 137 6.65 4.77 -25.13
N ASP A 138 6.94 5.90 -25.78
CA ASP A 138 5.95 6.87 -26.23
C ASP A 138 5.28 6.28 -27.49
N ASP A 139 4.21 5.52 -27.34
CA ASP A 139 3.31 5.17 -28.45
C ASP A 139 1.89 5.72 -28.18
#